data_AF-A0AAV4CDF7-F1
#
_entry.id   AF-A0AAV4CDF7-F1
#
_cell.length_a   1.000
_cell.length_b   1.000
_cell.length_c   1.000
_cell.angle_alpha   90.00
_cell.angle_beta   90.00
_cell.angle_gamma   90.00
#
_symmetry.space_group_name_H-M   'P 1'
#
loop_
_entity.id
_entity.type
_entity.pdbx_description
1 polymer ?
#
loop_
_entity_poly.entity_id
_entity_poly.type
_entity_poly.pdbx_seq_one_letter_code
_entity_poly.pdbx_strand_id
1 'polypeptide(L)'
;MQTSASSSPDKILRGVGGIQLNTLGFTENTLIYEGKSAREKLYVIKRQTISLLGGPACIELRMIAKVGKVRRESKVEVKPDFPKEFPQLFSRLGCLEEPSN
;
A
#
# COMPACT_ATOMS: atom_id res chain seq x y z
N MET A 1 -20.24 27.18 -1.44
CA MET A 1 -19.96 25.73 -1.40
C MET A 1 -20.34 25.15 -2.75
N GLN A 2 -19.37 24.71 -3.56
CA GLN A 2 -19.63 24.11 -4.86
C GLN A 2 -20.30 22.74 -4.66
N THR A 3 -21.55 22.59 -5.09
CA THR A 3 -22.23 21.30 -5.14
C THR A 3 -21.74 20.55 -6.37
N SER A 4 -20.65 19.79 -6.22
CA SER A 4 -20.23 18.82 -7.22
C SER A 4 -21.38 17.83 -7.44
N ALA A 5 -21.82 17.67 -8.69
CA ALA A 5 -22.94 16.81 -9.06
C ALA A 5 -22.69 15.37 -8.55
N SER A 6 -23.54 14.89 -7.65
CA SER A 6 -23.48 13.49 -7.19
C SER A 6 -24.35 12.62 -8.09
N SER A 7 -23.78 11.56 -8.62
CA SER A 7 -24.50 10.53 -9.36
C SER A 7 -25.36 9.69 -8.42
N SER A 8 -26.42 9.08 -8.95
CA SER A 8 -27.25 8.12 -8.22
C SER A 8 -26.42 6.95 -7.70
N PRO A 9 -26.72 6.38 -6.52
CA PRO A 9 -25.99 5.23 -5.98
C PRO A 9 -25.99 4.04 -6.97
N ASP A 10 -24.80 3.52 -7.29
CA ASP A 10 -24.61 2.35 -8.17
C ASP A 10 -24.39 1.04 -7.38
N LYS A 11 -24.29 1.13 -6.05
CA LYS A 11 -23.97 0.01 -5.17
C LYS A 11 -24.70 0.11 -3.83
N ILE A 12 -25.13 -1.04 -3.31
CA ILE A 12 -25.63 -1.18 -1.94
C ILE A 12 -24.45 -1.33 -0.98
N LEU A 13 -24.25 -0.33 -0.13
CA LEU A 13 -23.25 -0.38 0.93
C LEU A 13 -23.85 -0.98 2.20
N ARG A 14 -23.05 -1.79 2.91
CA ARG A 14 -23.43 -2.44 4.16
C ARG A 14 -22.45 -2.07 5.26
N GLY A 15 -22.98 -1.71 6.42
CA GLY A 15 -22.22 -1.45 7.63
C GLY A 15 -21.98 -2.73 8.43
N VAL A 16 -21.49 -2.54 9.65
CA VAL A 16 -21.29 -3.62 10.63
C VAL A 16 -22.61 -4.36 10.86
N GLY A 17 -22.55 -5.69 10.96
CA GLY A 17 -23.74 -6.54 11.11
C GLY A 17 -24.58 -6.69 9.84
N GLY A 18 -24.09 -6.22 8.69
CA GLY A 18 -24.78 -6.38 7.39
C GLY A 18 -25.91 -5.38 7.14
N ILE A 19 -26.10 -4.41 8.03
CA ILE A 19 -27.11 -3.36 7.95
C ILE A 19 -26.86 -2.52 6.69
N GLN A 20 -27.89 -2.34 5.87
CA GLN A 20 -27.79 -1.51 4.68
C GLN A 20 -27.65 -0.04 5.05
N LEU A 21 -26.65 0.63 4.47
CA LEU A 21 -26.41 2.05 4.66
C LEU A 21 -27.26 2.88 3.71
N ASN A 22 -27.78 4.00 4.20
CA ASN A 22 -28.51 4.95 3.38
C ASN A 22 -27.51 5.79 2.55
N THR A 23 -27.30 5.36 1.31
CA THR A 23 -26.38 6.01 0.37
C THR A 23 -27.15 7.01 -0.49
N LEU A 24 -26.76 8.28 -0.46
CA LEU A 24 -27.40 9.37 -1.20
C LEU A 24 -26.92 9.44 -2.65
N GLY A 25 -25.66 9.07 -2.89
CA GLY A 25 -25.04 9.10 -4.21
C GLY A 25 -23.55 8.81 -4.14
N PHE A 26 -22.86 9.02 -5.26
CA PHE A 26 -21.40 8.99 -5.32
C PHE A 26 -20.84 10.09 -6.22
N THR A 27 -19.55 10.38 -6.04
CA THR A 27 -18.75 11.23 -6.92
C THR A 27 -17.42 10.55 -7.22
N GLU A 28 -16.85 10.80 -8.39
CA GLU A 28 -15.52 10.32 -8.75
C GLU A 28 -14.50 11.43 -8.53
N ASN A 29 -13.58 11.21 -7.61
CA ASN A 29 -12.58 12.21 -7.23
C ASN A 29 -11.17 11.61 -7.31
N THR A 30 -10.20 12.46 -7.59
CA THR A 30 -8.78 12.10 -7.45
C THR A 30 -8.32 12.55 -6.07
N LEU A 31 -7.94 11.58 -5.23
CA LEU A 31 -7.33 11.82 -3.92
C LEU A 31 -5.83 11.99 -4.10
N ILE A 32 -5.22 12.92 -3.37
CA ILE A 32 -3.78 13.21 -3.44
C ILE A 32 -3.19 13.18 -2.03
N TYR A 33 -2.09 12.46 -1.86
CA TYR A 33 -1.34 12.38 -0.61
C TYR A 33 0.16 12.20 -0.91
N GLU A 34 1.03 13.04 -0.34
CA GLU A 34 2.50 12.97 -0.51
C GLU A 34 2.97 12.76 -1.97
N GLY A 35 2.36 13.48 -2.92
CA GLY A 35 2.69 13.39 -4.35
C GLY A 35 2.24 12.10 -5.03
N LYS A 36 1.47 11.25 -4.35
CA LYS A 36 0.73 10.12 -4.92
C LYS A 36 -0.72 10.52 -5.15
N SER A 37 -1.33 9.93 -6.16
CA SER A 37 -2.73 10.14 -6.49
C SER A 37 -3.45 8.82 -6.66
N ALA A 38 -4.71 8.75 -6.23
CA ALA A 38 -5.60 7.62 -6.42
C ALA A 38 -6.97 8.12 -6.91
N ARG A 39 -7.51 7.53 -7.98
CA ARG A 39 -8.85 7.86 -8.47
C ARG A 39 -9.86 6.96 -7.78
N GLU A 40 -10.76 7.55 -7.02
CA GLU A 40 -11.68 6.82 -6.15
C GLU A 40 -13.13 7.31 -6.28
N LYS A 41 -14.07 6.37 -6.13
CA LYS A 41 -15.50 6.68 -5.99
C LYS A 41 -15.80 6.97 -4.52
N LEU A 42 -16.19 8.20 -4.23
CA LEU A 42 -16.60 8.63 -2.90
C LEU A 42 -18.12 8.53 -2.77
N TYR A 43 -18.58 7.66 -1.87
CA TYR A 43 -19.99 7.47 -1.60
C TYR A 43 -20.45 8.40 -0.47
N VAL A 44 -21.57 9.09 -0.70
CA VAL A 44 -22.18 9.99 0.28
C VAL A 44 -23.20 9.19 1.09
N ILE A 45 -22.93 9.00 2.38
CA ILE A 45 -23.80 8.21 3.28
C ILE A 45 -24.53 9.15 4.22
N LYS A 46 -25.85 9.02 4.31
CA LYS A 46 -26.69 9.83 5.19
C LYS A 46 -26.32 9.56 6.66
N ARG A 47 -26.12 10.63 7.44
CA ARG A 47 -25.77 10.59 8.88
C ARG A 47 -24.41 9.94 9.20
N GLN A 48 -23.49 9.81 8.24
CA GLN A 48 -22.11 9.46 8.53
C GLN A 48 -21.36 10.69 9.05
N THR A 49 -20.94 10.68 10.31
CA THR A 49 -20.27 11.84 10.95
C THR A 49 -18.80 11.97 10.60
N ILE A 50 -18.14 10.85 10.28
CA ILE A 50 -16.71 10.79 9.99
C ILE A 50 -16.51 10.27 8.57
N SER A 51 -15.70 10.97 7.79
CA SER A 51 -15.30 10.50 6.46
C SER A 51 -14.38 9.28 6.60
N LEU A 52 -14.69 8.21 5.88
CA LEU A 52 -13.91 6.98 5.90
C LEU A 52 -13.16 6.83 4.58
N LEU A 53 -11.86 6.56 4.67
CA LEU A 53 -11.04 6.24 3.51
C LEU A 53 -10.94 4.72 3.36
N GLY A 54 -11.23 4.22 2.16
CA GLY A 54 -11.17 2.80 1.87
C GLY A 54 -9.74 2.26 1.96
N GLY A 55 -9.59 1.02 2.44
CA GLY A 55 -8.30 0.33 2.47
C GLY A 55 -7.55 0.30 1.13
N PRO A 56 -8.21 0.04 -0.03
CA PRO A 56 -7.57 0.11 -1.34
C PRO A 56 -6.91 1.47 -1.62
N ALA A 57 -7.64 2.57 -1.39
CA ALA A 57 -7.14 3.94 -1.53
C ALA A 57 -5.91 4.19 -0.63
N CYS A 58 -5.96 3.75 0.63
CA CYS A 58 -4.82 3.86 1.54
C CYS A 58 -3.58 3.11 1.05
N ILE A 59 -3.75 1.96 0.38
CA ILE A 59 -2.65 1.18 -0.20
C ILE A 59 -2.08 1.87 -1.44
N GLU A 60 -2.95 2.39 -2.32
CA GLU A 60 -2.54 3.09 -3.55
C GLU A 60 -1.79 4.39 -3.25
N LEU A 61 -2.29 5.14 -2.26
CA LEU A 61 -1.66 6.35 -1.72
C LEU A 61 -0.43 6.06 -0.84
N ARG A 62 -0.07 4.78 -0.64
CA ARG A 62 1.05 4.32 0.21
C ARG A 62 0.98 4.76 1.67
N MET A 63 -0.21 5.05 2.19
CA MET A 63 -0.42 5.36 3.61
C MET A 63 -0.24 4.10 4.48
N ILE A 64 -0.53 2.92 3.93
CA ILE A 64 -0.36 1.63 4.60
C ILE A 64 0.32 0.62 3.68
N ALA A 65 1.16 -0.25 4.25
CA ALA A 65 1.81 -1.35 3.55
C ALA A 65 1.09 -2.68 3.86
N LYS A 66 0.83 -3.49 2.84
CA LYS A 66 0.28 -4.85 3.02
C LYS A 66 1.41 -5.80 3.40
N VAL A 67 1.44 -6.26 4.66
CA VAL A 67 2.53 -7.04 5.27
C VAL A 67 2.89 -8.36 4.54
N GLY A 68 2.01 -8.91 3.70
CA GLY A 68 2.29 -10.11 2.88
C GLY A 68 2.74 -9.84 1.44
N LYS A 69 2.84 -8.58 1.03
CA LYS A 69 3.25 -8.19 -0.33
C LYS A 69 4.47 -7.29 -0.20
N VAL A 70 5.63 -7.89 0.06
CA VAL A 70 6.91 -7.23 -0.12
C VAL A 70 7.00 -6.87 -1.60
N ARG A 71 6.53 -5.67 -1.97
CA ARG A 71 6.98 -5.06 -3.21
C ARG A 71 8.48 -4.90 -2.99
N ARG A 72 9.29 -5.65 -3.74
CA ARG A 72 10.67 -5.26 -4.01
C ARG A 72 10.53 -3.90 -4.68
N GLU A 73 10.50 -2.84 -3.88
CA GLU A 73 10.79 -1.53 -4.40
C GLU A 73 12.16 -1.68 -5.01
N SER A 74 12.23 -1.46 -6.31
CA SER A 74 13.47 -1.38 -7.07
C SER A 74 14.30 -0.20 -6.55
N LYS A 75 14.77 -0.29 -5.30
CA LYS A 75 16.14 0.15 -5.03
C LYS A 75 16.95 -0.73 -5.95
N VAL A 76 17.62 -0.09 -6.90
CA VAL A 76 18.69 -0.69 -7.69
C VAL A 76 19.42 -1.65 -6.74
N GLU A 77 19.23 -2.95 -6.96
CA GLU A 77 20.00 -3.97 -6.24
C GLU A 77 21.41 -3.81 -6.79
N VAL A 78 22.14 -2.82 -6.27
CA VAL A 78 23.59 -2.92 -6.20
C VAL A 78 23.78 -4.13 -5.31
N LYS A 79 23.88 -5.32 -5.90
CA LYS A 79 24.36 -6.49 -5.19
C LYS A 79 25.78 -6.12 -4.79
N PRO A 80 26.06 -5.85 -3.52
CA PRO A 80 27.44 -5.66 -3.11
C PRO A 80 28.17 -6.98 -3.40
N ASP A 81 29.28 -6.89 -4.13
CA ASP A 81 30.17 -8.01 -4.38
C ASP A 81 30.96 -8.24 -3.09
N PHE A 82 30.30 -8.82 -2.09
CA PHE A 82 30.85 -9.04 -0.74
C PHE A 82 32.22 -9.74 -0.74
N PRO A 83 32.51 -10.71 -1.63
CA PRO A 83 33.85 -11.27 -1.75
C PRO A 83 34.94 -10.25 -2.12
N LYS A 84 34.61 -9.23 -2.93
CA LYS A 84 35.54 -8.12 -3.22
C LYS A 84 35.63 -7.10 -2.12
N GLU A 85 34.52 -6.82 -1.44
CA GLU A 85 34.45 -5.78 -0.41
C GLU A 85 35.10 -6.23 0.90
N PHE A 86 35.05 -7.54 1.21
CA PHE A 86 35.59 -8.11 2.44
C PHE A 86 36.47 -9.35 2.18
N PRO A 87 37.56 -9.26 1.39
CA PRO A 87 38.36 -10.42 1.01
C PRO A 87 38.97 -11.15 2.21
N GLN A 88 39.25 -10.43 3.31
CA GLN A 88 39.77 -11.02 4.55
C GLN A 88 38.77 -11.92 5.28
N LEU A 89 37.46 -11.68 5.12
CA LEU A 89 36.43 -12.57 5.70
C LEU A 89 36.40 -13.92 4.98
N PHE A 90 36.70 -13.94 3.68
CA PHE A 90 36.61 -15.13 2.85
C PHE A 90 37.95 -15.82 2.60
N SER A 91 39.09 -15.23 3.00
CA SER A 91 40.42 -15.76 2.73
C SER A 91 40.77 -17.06 3.47
N ARG A 92 39.95 -17.50 4.42
CA ARG A 92 40.15 -18.73 5.21
C ARG A 92 38.95 -19.67 5.24
N LEU A 93 37.85 -19.32 4.56
CA LEU A 93 36.70 -20.20 4.43
C LEU A 93 37.04 -21.32 3.44
N GLY A 94 37.17 -22.55 3.94
CA GLY A 94 37.47 -23.75 3.13
C GLY A 94 38.90 -24.27 3.21
N CYS A 95 39.80 -23.62 3.93
CA CYS A 95 41.11 -24.20 4.27
C CYS A 95 40.95 -25.14 5.47
N LEU A 96 40.52 -26.38 5.19
CA LEU A 96 40.77 -27.47 6.13
C LEU A 96 42.27 -27.79 6.00
N GLU A 97 43.09 -27.31 6.92
CA GLU A 97 44.47 -27.80 6.99
C GLU A 97 44.40 -29.28 7.38
N GLU A 98 44.91 -30.15 6.49
CA GLU A 98 45.08 -31.56 6.83
C GLU A 98 46.07 -31.65 7.99
N PRO A 99 45.75 -32.40 9.06
CA PRO A 99 46.66 -32.52 10.19
C PRO A 99 47.96 -33.18 9.73
N SER A 100 49.07 -32.47 9.87
CA SER A 100 50.42 -32.99 9.66
C SER A 100 50.73 -34.06 10.71
N ASN A 101 51.11 -35.26 10.23
CA ASN A 101 51.56 -36.42 11.02
C ASN A 101 52.65 -36.09 12.05
#